data_AF-A0A0S8FYK2-F1
#
_entry.id   AF-A0A0S8FYK2-F1
#
_cell.length_a   1.000
_cell.length_b   1.000
_cell.length_c   1.000
_cell.angle_alpha   90.00
_cell.angle_beta   90.00
_cell.angle_gamma   90.00
#
_symmetry.space_group_name_H-M   'P 1'
#
loop_
_entity.id
_entity.type
_entity.pdbx_description
1 polymer ?
#
loop_
_entity_poly.entity_id
_entity_poly.type
_entity_poly.pdbx_seq_one_letter_code
_entity_poly.pdbx_strand_id
1 'polypeptide(L)'
;IGGPHKLTYNRVLEILCEEFGWRRARINVPMGLIRPVIDRASNWRLPTPINSDELTMLFEESIVPGDRSALREVFGIEPNSFRSVLQRFPRARRRAEGRPRGRRSG
;
A
#
# COMPACT_ATOMS: atom_id res chain seq x y z
N ILE A 1 -8.34 -11.93 11.15
CA ILE A 1 -9.01 -10.69 11.65
C ILE A 1 -9.04 -9.69 10.51
N GLY A 2 -10.20 -9.11 10.19
CA GLY A 2 -10.37 -8.19 9.05
C GLY A 2 -10.76 -6.77 9.48
N GLY A 3 -10.41 -5.78 8.67
CA GLY A 3 -10.83 -4.39 8.85
C GLY A 3 -12.29 -4.13 8.44
N PRO A 4 -12.79 -2.89 8.59
CA PRO A 4 -14.18 -2.55 8.32
C PRO A 4 -14.54 -2.54 6.82
N HIS A 5 -13.55 -2.51 5.93
CA HIS A 5 -13.74 -2.41 4.49
C HIS A 5 -12.83 -3.39 3.75
N LYS A 6 -13.37 -4.06 2.72
CA LYS A 6 -12.60 -4.80 1.73
C LYS A 6 -12.02 -3.79 0.73
N LEU A 7 -10.70 -3.70 0.64
CA LEU A 7 -10.02 -2.74 -0.23
C LEU A 7 -9.13 -3.50 -1.21
N THR A 8 -9.18 -3.12 -2.48
CA THR A 8 -8.19 -3.59 -3.46
C THR A 8 -6.86 -2.88 -3.24
N TYR A 9 -5.76 -3.51 -3.66
CA TYR A 9 -4.42 -2.90 -3.59
C TYR A 9 -4.38 -1.51 -4.25
N ASN A 10 -5.00 -1.37 -5.43
CA ASN A 10 -5.08 -0.09 -6.13
C ASN A 10 -5.81 0.99 -5.33
N ARG A 11 -6.88 0.61 -4.61
CA ARG A 11 -7.62 1.55 -3.75
C ARG A 11 -6.82 1.93 -2.51
N VAL A 12 -6.06 1.00 -1.94
CA VAL A 12 -5.12 1.30 -0.84
C VAL A 12 -4.08 2.33 -1.29
N LEU A 13 -3.44 2.12 -2.44
CA LEU A 13 -2.45 3.06 -2.98
C LEU A 13 -3.05 4.45 -3.26
N GLU A 14 -4.27 4.49 -3.77
CA GLU A 14 -4.98 5.73 -4.03
C GLU A 14 -5.26 6.50 -2.73
N ILE A 15 -5.82 5.84 -1.71
CA ILE A 15 -6.06 6.45 -0.40
C ILE A 15 -4.75 7.00 0.20
N LEU A 16 -3.64 6.26 0.10
CA LEU A 16 -2.34 6.71 0.56
C LEU A 16 -1.86 7.96 -0.20
N CYS A 17 -2.02 7.98 -1.52
CA CYS A 17 -1.61 9.13 -2.34
C CYS A 17 -2.45 10.36 -2.03
N GLU A 18 -3.76 10.19 -1.86
CA GLU A 18 -4.68 11.27 -1.46
C GLU A 18 -4.32 11.81 -0.06
N GLU A 19 -4.20 10.95 0.95
CA GLU A 19 -3.95 11.36 2.33
C GLU A 19 -2.59 12.04 2.52
N PHE A 20 -1.56 11.61 1.78
CA PHE A 20 -0.21 12.18 1.89
C PHE A 20 0.14 13.20 0.81
N GLY A 21 -0.78 13.52 -0.11
CA GLY A 21 -0.55 14.47 -1.20
C GLY A 21 0.51 14.00 -2.21
N TRP A 22 0.67 12.68 -2.39
CA TRP A 22 1.65 12.12 -3.33
C TRP A 22 1.11 12.08 -4.75
N ARG A 23 1.93 12.52 -5.71
CA ARG A 23 1.69 12.30 -7.15
C ARG A 23 2.66 11.24 -7.66
N ARG A 24 2.25 9.97 -7.60
CA ARG A 24 3.03 8.84 -8.12
C ARG A 24 2.40 8.30 -9.40
N ALA A 25 3.22 8.08 -10.42
CA ALA A 25 2.81 7.34 -11.60
C ALA A 25 2.52 5.89 -11.20
N ARG A 26 1.40 5.35 -11.68
CA ARG A 26 1.01 3.95 -11.50
C ARG A 26 1.19 3.26 -12.86
N ILE A 27 1.94 2.17 -12.89
CA ILE A 27 2.12 1.33 -14.07
C ILE A 27 1.65 -0.07 -13.70
N ASN A 28 0.73 -0.62 -14.47
CA ASN A 28 0.31 -2.01 -14.31
C ASN A 28 1.32 -2.90 -15.03
N VAL A 29 2.05 -3.71 -14.26
CA VAL A 29 3.05 -4.63 -14.80
C VAL A 29 2.51 -6.06 -14.66
N PRO A 30 2.43 -6.84 -15.75
CA PRO A 30 2.06 -8.24 -15.69
C PRO A 30 2.98 -9.05 -14.77
N MET A 31 2.41 -9.98 -13.99
CA MET A 31 3.13 -10.79 -13.01
C MET A 31 4.31 -11.59 -13.63
N GLY A 32 4.12 -12.12 -14.83
CA GLY A 32 5.16 -12.87 -15.55
C GLY A 32 6.41 -12.05 -15.88
N LEU A 33 6.30 -10.71 -15.94
CA LEU A 33 7.43 -9.83 -16.21
C LEU A 33 8.16 -9.42 -14.92
N ILE A 34 7.42 -9.16 -13.84
CA ILE A 34 8.01 -8.63 -12.60
C ILE A 34 8.66 -9.73 -11.75
N ARG A 35 8.10 -10.95 -11.73
CA ARG A 35 8.62 -12.07 -10.93
C ARG A 35 10.10 -12.38 -11.20
N PRO A 36 10.56 -12.58 -12.45
CA PRO A 36 11.99 -12.85 -12.71
C PRO A 36 12.90 -11.66 -12.35
N VAL A 37 12.38 -10.43 -12.37
CA VAL A 37 13.12 -9.24 -11.95
C VAL A 37 13.36 -9.26 -10.44
N ILE A 38 12.32 -9.55 -9.65
CA ILE A 38 12.43 -9.65 -8.19
C ILE A 38 13.31 -10.84 -7.78
N ASP A 39 13.11 -12.00 -8.40
CA ASP A 39 13.92 -13.20 -8.10
C ASP A 39 15.42 -12.93 -8.33
N ARG A 40 15.76 -12.31 -9.48
CA ARG A 40 17.15 -11.94 -9.79
C ARG A 40 17.70 -10.90 -8.81
N ALA A 41 16.89 -9.90 -8.45
CA ALA A 41 17.31 -8.86 -7.51
C ALA A 41 17.53 -9.42 -6.10
N SER A 42 16.68 -10.35 -5.65
CA SER A 42 16.83 -11.06 -4.37
C SER A 42 18.10 -11.89 -4.34
N ASN A 43 18.37 -12.65 -5.41
CA ASN A 43 19.60 -13.44 -5.56
C ASN A 43 20.88 -12.58 -5.49
N TRP A 44 20.81 -11.34 -5.96
CA TRP A 44 21.92 -10.37 -5.89
C TRP A 44 21.91 -9.51 -4.63
N ARG A 45 21.03 -9.80 -3.66
CA ARG A 45 20.86 -9.02 -2.42
C ARG A 45 20.67 -7.52 -2.69
N LEU A 46 20.08 -7.18 -3.84
CA LEU A 46 19.76 -5.80 -4.15
C LEU A 46 18.62 -5.34 -3.24
N PRO A 47 18.66 -4.09 -2.74
CA PRO A 47 17.59 -3.54 -1.92
C PRO A 47 16.34 -3.36 -2.80
N THR A 48 15.49 -4.36 -2.77
CA THR A 48 14.16 -4.32 -3.38
C THR A 48 13.14 -3.89 -2.33
N PRO A 49 12.11 -3.12 -2.72
CA PRO A 49 11.08 -2.71 -1.79
C PRO A 49 10.21 -3.88 -1.32
N ILE A 50 10.18 -5.00 -2.07
CA ILE A 50 9.45 -6.22 -1.79
C ILE A 50 10.21 -7.44 -2.32
N ASN A 51 10.10 -8.59 -1.65
CA ASN A 51 10.63 -9.87 -2.12
C ASN A 51 9.57 -10.70 -2.89
N SER A 52 9.97 -11.88 -3.39
CA SER A 52 9.11 -12.73 -4.22
C SER A 52 7.91 -13.31 -3.47
N ASP A 53 8.06 -13.60 -2.18
CA ASP A 53 6.99 -14.12 -1.33
C ASP A 53 5.98 -13.00 -1.04
N GLU A 54 6.45 -11.79 -0.73
CA GLU A 54 5.62 -10.60 -0.55
C GLU A 54 4.89 -10.22 -1.84
N LEU A 55 5.53 -10.35 -2.99
CA LEU A 55 4.87 -10.15 -4.28
C LEU A 55 3.75 -11.19 -4.49
N THR A 56 3.97 -12.44 -4.09
CA THR A 56 2.96 -13.51 -4.18
C THR A 56 1.79 -13.22 -3.23
N MET A 57 2.08 -12.84 -1.98
CA MET A 57 1.06 -12.44 -1.00
C MET A 57 0.24 -11.22 -1.44
N LEU A 58 0.83 -10.28 -2.19
CA LEU A 58 0.09 -9.15 -2.76
C LEU A 58 -0.87 -9.57 -3.87
N PHE A 59 -0.56 -10.66 -4.57
CA PHE A 59 -1.40 -11.20 -5.64
C PHE A 59 -2.53 -12.07 -5.09
N GLU A 60 -2.26 -12.80 -4.00
CA GLU A 60 -3.28 -13.59 -3.31
C GLU A 60 -4.28 -12.67 -2.59
N GLU A 61 -5.57 -12.98 -2.73
CA GLU A 61 -6.62 -12.19 -2.08
C GLU A 61 -6.61 -12.41 -0.57
N SER A 62 -6.18 -11.40 0.19
CA SER A 62 -6.26 -11.39 1.65
C SER A 62 -7.63 -10.87 2.13
N ILE A 63 -8.71 -11.55 1.73
CA ILE A 63 -10.08 -11.18 2.09
C ILE A 63 -10.59 -12.12 3.18
N VAL A 64 -10.99 -11.55 4.32
CA VAL A 64 -11.69 -12.32 5.36
C VAL A 64 -13.12 -12.64 4.87
N PRO A 65 -13.55 -13.92 4.89
CA PRO A 65 -14.89 -14.30 4.48
C PRO A 65 -15.99 -13.64 5.32
N GLY A 66 -17.12 -13.33 4.68
CA GLY A 66 -18.27 -12.67 5.31
C GLY A 66 -18.23 -11.14 5.24
N ASP A 67 -19.34 -10.51 5.62
CA ASP A 67 -19.51 -9.05 5.62
C ASP A 67 -19.35 -8.43 7.01
N ARG A 68 -19.18 -9.27 8.04
CA ARG A 68 -19.07 -8.86 9.44
C ARG A 68 -17.68 -9.17 9.97
N SER A 69 -17.03 -8.17 10.54
CA SER A 69 -15.71 -8.35 11.16
C SER A 69 -15.87 -9.11 12.48
N ALA A 70 -15.15 -10.22 12.63
CA ALA A 70 -15.05 -10.96 13.88
C ALA A 70 -14.60 -10.08 15.06
N LEU A 71 -13.91 -8.95 14.82
CA LEU A 71 -13.59 -7.98 15.87
C LEU A 71 -14.84 -7.42 16.56
N ARG A 72 -15.87 -7.12 15.77
CA ARG A 72 -17.11 -6.58 16.29
C ARG A 72 -17.97 -7.65 16.93
N GLU A 73 -18.10 -8.81 16.27
CA GLU A 73 -19.00 -9.88 16.73
C GLU A 73 -18.47 -10.64 17.94
N VAL A 74 -17.17 -10.98 17.95
CA VAL A 74 -16.57 -11.81 19.00
C VAL A 74 -15.98 -10.97 20.11
N PHE A 75 -15.36 -9.84 19.78
CA PHE A 75 -14.61 -9.03 20.74
C PHE A 75 -15.30 -7.72 21.13
N GLY A 76 -16.42 -7.35 20.49
CA GLY A 76 -17.11 -6.07 20.76
C GLY A 76 -16.29 -4.83 20.37
N ILE A 77 -15.26 -4.98 19.55
CA ILE A 77 -14.36 -3.90 19.12
C ILE A 77 -14.84 -3.35 17.79
N GLU A 78 -15.11 -2.04 17.72
CA GLU A 78 -15.43 -1.36 16.47
C GLU A 78 -14.13 -0.99 15.73
N PRO A 79 -13.85 -1.57 14.56
CA PRO A 79 -12.58 -1.34 13.87
C PRO A 79 -12.58 0.02 13.16
N ASN A 80 -11.51 0.79 13.35
CA ASN A 80 -11.34 2.08 12.67
C ASN A 80 -11.17 1.91 11.15
N SER A 81 -11.66 2.89 10.39
CA SER A 81 -11.43 2.94 8.94
C SER A 81 -9.94 3.14 8.63
N PHE A 82 -9.50 2.59 7.50
CA PHE A 82 -8.13 2.75 7.03
C PHE A 82 -7.72 4.23 6.95
N ARG A 83 -8.59 5.08 6.37
CA ARG A 83 -8.35 6.52 6.22
C ARG A 83 -8.18 7.23 7.56
N SER A 84 -9.07 6.97 8.53
CA SER A 84 -8.97 7.58 9.86
C SER A 84 -7.67 7.25 10.60
N VAL A 85 -7.10 6.07 10.35
CA VAL A 85 -5.83 5.67 10.96
C VAL A 85 -4.66 6.40 10.29
N LEU A 86 -4.67 6.58 8.97
CA LEU A 86 -3.59 7.26 8.24
C LEU A 86 -3.38 8.71 8.68
N GLN A 87 -4.45 9.41 9.07
CA GLN A 87 -4.38 10.79 9.58
C GLN A 87 -3.52 10.92 10.85
N ARG A 88 -3.28 9.81 11.58
CA ARG A 88 -2.42 9.78 12.76
C ARG A 88 -0.92 9.69 12.42
N PHE A 89 -0.54 9.56 11.15
CA PHE A 89 0.85 9.39 10.69
C PHE A 89 1.40 10.63 9.94
N PRO A 90 1.74 11.74 10.63
CA PRO A 90 2.16 12.99 9.99
C PRO A 90 3.53 12.93 9.30
N ARG A 91 4.36 11.91 9.58
CA ARG A 91 5.72 11.80 9.02
C ARG A 91 5.74 11.49 7.52
N ALA A 92 4.74 10.77 7.00
CA ALA A 92 4.65 10.46 5.58
C ALA A 92 4.27 11.70 4.72
N ARG A 93 3.55 12.66 5.31
CA ARG A 93 3.15 13.92 4.67
C ARG A 93 4.32 14.87 4.39
N ARG A 94 5.27 15.01 5.33
CA ARG A 94 6.42 15.93 5.19
C ARG A 94 7.38 15.58 4.04
N ARG A 95 7.49 14.30 3.69
CA ARG A 95 8.33 13.86 2.55
C ARG A 95 7.75 14.28 1.19
N ALA A 96 6.44 14.57 1.12
CA ALA A 96 5.76 15.08 -0.07
C ALA A 96 6.03 16.56 -0.31
N GLU A 97 6.02 17.35 0.78
CA GLU A 97 6.23 18.81 0.75
C GLU A 97 7.71 19.19 0.53
N GLY A 98 8.65 18.31 0.88
CA GLY A 98 10.09 18.59 0.85
C GLY A 98 10.79 18.60 -0.52
N ARG A 99 10.09 18.60 -1.66
CA ARG A 99 10.73 18.77 -2.99
C ARG A 99 10.46 20.19 -3.51
N PRO A 100 11.33 21.19 -3.24
CA PRO A 100 11.24 22.46 -3.92
C PRO A 100 11.36 22.23 -5.43
N ARG A 101 10.36 22.69 -6.18
CA ARG A 101 10.44 22.78 -7.64
C ARG A 101 11.58 23.73 -7.96
N GLY A 102 12.66 23.19 -8.54
CA GLY A 102 13.70 24.02 -9.15
C GLY A 102 13.04 25.00 -10.10
N ARG A 103 13.21 26.30 -9.79
CA ARG A 103 12.98 27.40 -10.72
C ARG A 103 13.69 27.05 -12.02
N ARG A 104 12.94 26.92 -13.12
CA ARG A 104 13.52 27.14 -14.44
C ARG A 104 13.79 28.63 -14.53
N SER A 105 15.06 29.01 -14.46
CA SER A 105 15.53 30.33 -14.89
C SER A 105 15.29 30.45 -16.39
N GLY A 106 14.86 31.65 -16.80
CA GLY A 106 14.58 32.01 -18.19
C GLY A 106 15.81 32.07 -19.08
#